data_AF-F2ARJ4-F1
#
_entry.id   AF-F2ARJ4-F1
#
_cell.length_a   1.000
_cell.length_b   1.000
_cell.length_c   1.000
_cell.angle_alpha   90.00
_cell.angle_beta   90.00
_cell.angle_gamma   90.00
#
_symmetry.space_group_name_H-M   'P 1'
#
loop_
_entity.id
_entity.type
_entity.pdbx_description
1 polymer ?
#
loop_
_entity_poly.entity_id
_entity_poly.type
_entity_poly.pdbx_seq_one_letter_code
_entity_poly.pdbx_strand_id
1 'polypeptide(L)'
;MFLPYGTDAPVYHYPVATIGIIAANTGLFLLTGMGEYGAHDWLILEFDRINPFQWVTSAFMHASWSHLIGNMVFLWCFGLVIEGKLGWQRFTLLYLGLALADGAIGQIPMFMFSDGQGGALGASGVIFALLAVAVIWAPQNDIHFFYMWSWFFCGTIDIPISVVAIFYFAIEFLQVAWTGIQMSTPMLHLLGMSVGIPFAIFMLKHQLVDCEGWDLFSRLGFQTFIASRESNQSENDPAGKCRVDASLPPLPAAVGSHRYRDPNNVESTRPARDPCATAFESFTRAVHANRIDEAIESFARLREHSCVAAVPDAALVAYANQLLKANRHADRLLPLRFLSTRQSKVSNNALLQIALIELRHNDDPHAATKVLAKMKSPLTEQVANARKKLLRAANAQLRELQAGTTESMS
;
A
#
# COMPACT_ATOMS: atom_id res chain seq x y z
N MET A 1 10.15 5.96 -29.21
CA MET A 1 9.42 6.71 -28.17
C MET A 1 8.85 5.72 -27.19
N PHE A 2 9.07 5.93 -25.89
CA PHE A 2 8.56 5.09 -24.82
C PHE A 2 7.97 6.03 -23.76
N LEU A 3 6.64 6.14 -23.70
CA LEU A 3 5.96 7.16 -22.91
C LEU A 3 4.91 6.52 -22.01
N PRO A 4 4.96 6.75 -20.69
CA PRO A 4 3.86 6.37 -19.84
C PRO A 4 2.67 7.31 -20.09
N TYR A 5 1.45 6.79 -20.00
CA TYR A 5 0.24 7.59 -20.22
C TYR A 5 -0.87 7.34 -19.18
N GLY A 6 -0.72 6.32 -18.34
CA GLY A 6 -1.71 5.99 -17.32
C GLY A 6 -1.27 4.88 -16.38
N THR A 7 -2.18 4.44 -15.53
CA THR A 7 -1.97 3.38 -14.55
C THR A 7 -3.25 2.61 -14.30
N ASP A 8 -3.13 1.38 -13.81
CA ASP A 8 -4.24 0.55 -13.34
C ASP A 8 -4.64 0.84 -11.87
N ALA A 9 -4.05 1.89 -11.26
CA ALA A 9 -4.39 2.29 -9.90
C ALA A 9 -5.82 2.82 -9.81
N PRO A 10 -6.57 2.43 -8.75
CA PRO A 10 -7.95 2.84 -8.59
C PRO A 10 -8.07 4.36 -8.45
N VAL A 11 -8.88 4.99 -9.30
CA VAL A 11 -9.14 6.43 -9.21
C VAL A 11 -10.49 6.63 -8.52
N TYR A 12 -10.48 6.77 -7.19
CA TYR A 12 -11.72 6.92 -6.40
C TYR A 12 -12.33 8.33 -6.46
N HIS A 13 -11.54 9.32 -6.88
CA HIS A 13 -11.97 10.71 -7.06
C HIS A 13 -11.21 11.34 -8.23
N TYR A 14 -11.75 12.42 -8.78
CA TYR A 14 -11.09 13.15 -9.85
C TYR A 14 -9.70 13.66 -9.38
N PRO A 15 -8.64 13.58 -10.20
CA PRO A 15 -7.27 13.90 -9.81
C PRO A 15 -7.00 15.41 -9.86
N VAL A 16 -7.75 16.16 -9.04
CA VAL A 16 -7.75 17.63 -9.04
C VAL A 16 -6.38 18.19 -8.68
N ALA A 17 -5.68 17.61 -7.70
CA ALA A 17 -4.38 18.12 -7.28
C ALA A 17 -3.31 17.85 -8.34
N THR A 18 -3.29 16.66 -8.95
CA THR A 18 -2.36 16.32 -10.03
C THR A 18 -2.55 17.26 -11.21
N ILE A 19 -3.80 17.46 -11.66
CA ILE A 19 -4.12 18.41 -12.75
C ILE A 19 -3.73 19.84 -12.35
N GLY A 20 -4.04 20.25 -11.12
CA GLY A 20 -3.72 21.59 -10.62
C GLY A 20 -2.21 21.87 -10.59
N ILE A 21 -1.41 20.90 -10.16
CA ILE A 21 0.06 21.01 -10.16
C ILE A 21 0.58 21.06 -11.59
N ILE A 22 0.08 20.23 -12.50
CA ILE A 22 0.46 20.26 -13.93
C ILE A 22 0.12 21.62 -14.56
N ALA A 23 -1.07 22.15 -14.27
CA ALA A 23 -1.51 23.46 -14.74
C ALA A 23 -0.63 24.58 -14.18
N ALA A 24 -0.26 24.52 -12.90
CA ALA A 24 0.63 25.49 -12.26
C ALA A 24 2.04 25.47 -12.89
N ASN A 25 2.62 24.29 -13.11
CA ASN A 25 3.89 24.11 -13.80
C ASN A 25 3.86 24.68 -15.23
N THR A 26 2.81 24.35 -15.97
CA THR A 26 2.63 24.84 -17.35
C THR A 26 2.44 26.35 -17.39
N GLY A 27 1.61 26.90 -16.51
CA GLY A 27 1.38 28.34 -16.40
C GLY A 27 2.64 29.09 -16.02
N LEU A 28 3.39 28.61 -15.03
CA LEU A 28 4.65 29.23 -14.62
C LEU A 28 5.67 29.18 -15.76
N PHE A 29 5.83 28.04 -16.43
CA PHE A 29 6.73 27.91 -17.58
C PHE A 29 6.41 28.92 -18.70
N LEU A 30 5.13 29.12 -19.02
CA LEU A 30 4.72 30.12 -20.02
C LEU A 30 5.01 31.55 -19.55
N LEU A 31 4.78 31.85 -18.27
CA LEU A 31 4.97 33.18 -17.69
C LEU A 31 6.45 33.55 -17.51
N THR A 32 7.33 32.57 -17.28
CA THR A 32 8.76 32.79 -17.03
C THR A 32 9.61 32.61 -18.28
N GLY A 33 9.05 32.83 -19.47
CA GLY A 33 9.81 32.86 -20.72
C GLY A 33 10.14 31.48 -21.33
N MET A 34 9.39 30.42 -21.00
CA MET A 34 9.48 29.10 -21.64
C MET A 34 10.89 28.47 -21.61
N GLY A 35 11.63 28.70 -20.53
CA GLY A 35 13.00 28.22 -20.34
C GLY A 35 14.05 29.33 -20.28
N GLU A 36 13.69 30.56 -20.63
CA GLU A 36 14.53 31.75 -20.46
C GLU A 36 14.26 32.42 -19.11
N TYR A 37 14.72 31.78 -18.03
CA TYR A 37 14.40 32.16 -16.65
C TYR A 37 15.31 33.25 -16.05
N GLY A 38 16.13 33.96 -16.85
CA GLY A 38 17.13 34.91 -16.31
C GLY A 38 16.55 36.09 -15.51
N ALA A 39 15.31 36.53 -15.78
CA ALA A 39 14.60 37.51 -14.94
C ALA A 39 13.94 36.88 -13.68
N HIS A 40 14.01 35.56 -13.58
CA HIS A 40 13.28 34.71 -12.65
C HIS A 40 14.20 33.76 -11.87
N ASP A 41 15.51 34.05 -11.81
CA ASP A 41 16.49 33.21 -11.09
C ASP A 41 16.13 33.07 -9.59
N TRP A 42 15.45 34.07 -9.02
CA TRP A 42 14.94 34.01 -7.65
C TRP A 42 13.92 32.87 -7.41
N LEU A 43 13.37 32.24 -8.46
CA LEU A 43 12.49 31.08 -8.40
C LEU A 43 13.21 29.73 -8.52
N ILE A 44 14.44 29.69 -9.04
CA ILE A 44 15.21 28.44 -9.18
C ILE A 44 16.03 28.17 -7.91
N LEU A 45 16.55 26.95 -7.78
CA LEU A 45 17.38 26.58 -6.64
C LEU A 45 18.82 27.04 -6.91
N GLU A 46 19.24 28.15 -6.31
CA GLU A 46 20.62 28.64 -6.42
C GLU A 46 21.47 28.08 -5.28
N PHE A 47 22.63 27.53 -5.60
CA PHE A 47 23.46 26.85 -4.60
C PHE A 47 24.35 27.80 -3.78
N ASP A 48 24.44 29.07 -4.17
CA ASP A 48 25.25 30.10 -3.51
C ASP A 48 24.62 30.65 -2.22
N ARG A 49 23.39 30.26 -1.91
CA ARG A 49 22.65 30.69 -0.73
C ARG A 49 21.72 29.61 -0.22
N ILE A 50 21.26 29.79 1.02
CA ILE A 50 20.14 29.03 1.56
C ILE A 50 18.87 29.89 1.46
N ASN A 51 17.91 29.44 0.65
CA ASN A 51 16.63 30.11 0.49
C ASN A 51 15.48 29.09 0.49
N PRO A 52 14.78 28.89 1.63
CA PRO A 52 13.68 27.93 1.70
C PRO A 52 12.52 28.20 0.75
N PHE A 53 12.36 29.43 0.27
CA PHE A 53 11.38 29.74 -0.77
C PHE A 53 11.70 28.99 -2.07
N GLN A 54 12.99 28.91 -2.44
CA GLN A 54 13.45 28.22 -3.64
C GLN A 54 13.31 26.70 -3.56
N TRP A 55 13.24 26.13 -2.36
CA TRP A 55 13.01 24.69 -2.19
C TRP A 55 11.68 24.25 -2.80
N VAL A 56 10.67 25.12 -2.72
CA VAL A 56 9.35 24.83 -3.31
C VAL A 56 9.26 25.37 -4.74
N THR A 57 9.68 26.62 -5.00
CA THR A 57 9.45 27.23 -6.32
C THR A 57 10.27 26.58 -7.43
N SER A 58 11.47 26.07 -7.13
CA SER A 58 12.33 25.43 -8.13
C SER A 58 11.70 24.18 -8.74
N ALA A 59 10.84 23.48 -7.98
CA ALA A 59 10.07 22.33 -8.46
C ALA A 59 9.05 22.69 -9.55
N PHE A 60 8.71 23.98 -9.70
CA PHE A 60 7.77 24.46 -10.72
C PHE A 60 8.45 25.07 -11.95
N MET A 61 9.75 25.34 -11.88
CA MET A 61 10.54 25.96 -12.96
C MET A 61 11.04 24.90 -13.94
N HIS A 62 11.05 25.19 -15.25
CA HIS A 62 11.49 24.24 -16.29
C HIS A 62 12.36 24.94 -17.34
N ALA A 63 13.44 24.27 -17.77
CA ALA A 63 14.44 24.84 -18.68
C ALA A 63 14.07 24.71 -20.17
N SER A 64 13.12 23.86 -20.53
CA SER A 64 12.71 23.64 -21.91
C SER A 64 11.36 22.92 -22.00
N TRP A 65 10.76 22.92 -23.20
CA TRP A 65 9.55 22.16 -23.49
C TRP A 65 9.69 20.66 -23.23
N SER A 66 10.81 20.06 -23.63
CA SER A 66 11.04 18.62 -23.40
C SER A 66 11.18 18.30 -21.91
N HIS A 67 11.81 19.19 -21.14
CA HIS A 67 11.92 19.06 -19.70
C HIS A 67 10.54 19.15 -19.02
N LEU A 68 9.73 20.15 -19.39
CA LEU A 68 8.36 20.28 -18.88
C LEU A 68 7.50 19.06 -19.22
N ILE A 69 7.41 18.70 -20.51
CA ILE A 69 6.54 17.62 -20.98
C ILE A 69 6.94 16.29 -20.33
N GLY A 70 8.25 16.00 -20.26
CA GLY A 70 8.77 14.81 -19.59
C GLY A 70 8.30 14.73 -18.14
N ASN A 71 8.49 15.81 -17.37
CA ASN A 71 8.06 15.86 -15.98
C ASN A 71 6.55 15.72 -15.81
N MET A 72 5.75 16.40 -16.62
CA MET A 72 4.29 16.35 -16.50
C MET A 72 3.72 14.95 -16.81
N VAL A 73 4.34 14.22 -17.75
CA VAL A 73 3.95 12.85 -18.08
C VAL A 73 4.20 11.88 -16.92
N PHE A 74 5.36 11.97 -16.24
CA PHE A 74 5.61 11.15 -15.06
C PHE A 74 4.79 11.59 -13.84
N LEU A 75 4.64 12.90 -13.65
CA LEU A 75 3.78 13.46 -12.60
C LEU A 75 2.33 13.00 -12.75
N TRP A 76 1.82 12.94 -13.98
CA TRP A 76 0.50 12.38 -14.25
C TRP A 76 0.39 10.94 -13.76
N CYS A 77 1.32 10.08 -14.16
CA CYS A 77 1.25 8.66 -13.83
C CYS A 77 1.37 8.39 -12.33
N PHE A 78 2.37 8.97 -11.66
CA PHE A 78 2.56 8.76 -10.21
C PHE A 78 1.57 9.57 -9.38
N GLY A 79 1.17 10.75 -9.85
CA GLY A 79 0.14 11.58 -9.23
C GLY A 79 -1.20 10.85 -9.16
N LEU A 80 -1.64 10.19 -10.25
CA LEU A 80 -2.86 9.37 -10.23
C LEU A 80 -2.82 8.28 -9.16
N VAL A 81 -1.71 7.54 -9.05
CA VAL A 81 -1.55 6.45 -8.06
C VAL A 81 -1.63 6.99 -6.64
N ILE A 82 -0.91 8.07 -6.36
CA ILE A 82 -0.71 8.58 -4.99
C ILE A 82 -1.91 9.43 -4.56
N GLU A 83 -2.40 10.31 -5.43
CA GLU A 83 -3.60 11.10 -5.17
C GLU A 83 -4.81 10.17 -4.97
N GLY A 84 -4.97 9.13 -5.79
CA GLY A 84 -6.04 8.15 -5.64
C GLY A 84 -6.06 7.45 -4.27
N LYS A 85 -4.90 7.28 -3.63
CA LYS A 85 -4.79 6.71 -2.28
C LYS A 85 -5.01 7.72 -1.14
N LEU A 86 -4.83 9.02 -1.40
CA LEU A 86 -4.78 10.05 -0.37
C LEU A 86 -5.94 11.05 -0.40
N GLY A 87 -6.58 11.24 -1.55
CA GLY A 87 -7.37 12.44 -1.80
C GLY A 87 -6.50 13.64 -2.15
N TRP A 88 -7.10 14.59 -2.87
CA TRP A 88 -6.41 15.78 -3.40
C TRP A 88 -5.72 16.63 -2.33
N GLN A 89 -6.30 16.81 -1.13
CA GLN A 89 -5.74 17.68 -0.08
C GLN A 89 -4.42 17.14 0.47
N ARG A 90 -4.43 15.86 0.88
CA ARG A 90 -3.25 15.16 1.39
C ARG A 90 -2.23 14.97 0.26
N PHE A 91 -2.73 14.72 -0.94
CA PHE A 91 -2.12 15.00 -2.25
C PHE A 91 -1.13 16.17 -2.25
N THR A 92 -1.73 17.36 -2.27
CA THR A 92 -1.04 18.64 -2.35
C THR A 92 -0.05 18.84 -1.20
N LEU A 93 -0.43 18.48 0.04
CA LEU A 93 0.46 18.60 1.19
C LEU A 93 1.70 17.70 1.07
N LEU A 94 1.51 16.46 0.61
CA LEU A 94 2.62 15.54 0.36
C LEU A 94 3.54 16.09 -0.74
N TYR A 95 2.99 16.52 -1.88
CA TYR A 95 3.79 17.08 -2.98
C TYR A 95 4.64 18.27 -2.53
N LEU A 96 4.04 19.24 -1.81
CA LEU A 96 4.75 20.42 -1.32
C LEU A 96 5.76 20.06 -0.22
N GLY A 97 5.45 19.09 0.64
CA GLY A 97 6.39 18.59 1.65
C GLY A 97 7.60 17.88 1.02
N LEU A 98 7.39 17.11 -0.04
CA LEU A 98 8.45 16.50 -0.81
C LEU A 98 9.29 17.55 -1.54
N ALA A 99 8.67 18.57 -2.16
CA ALA A 99 9.39 19.69 -2.78
C ALA A 99 10.28 20.42 -1.77
N LEU A 100 9.73 20.75 -0.59
CA LEU A 100 10.49 21.40 0.47
C LEU A 100 11.70 20.57 0.92
N ALA A 101 11.52 19.27 1.13
CA ALA A 101 12.58 18.37 1.58
C ALA A 101 13.62 18.08 0.49
N ASP A 102 13.18 17.92 -0.76
CA ASP A 102 14.03 17.72 -1.94
C ASP A 102 14.90 18.96 -2.22
N GLY A 103 14.32 20.15 -2.18
CA GLY A 103 15.06 21.40 -2.32
C GLY A 103 16.07 21.61 -1.20
N ALA A 104 15.72 21.26 0.05
CA ALA A 104 16.64 21.35 1.18
C ALA A 104 17.82 20.38 1.05
N ILE A 105 17.56 19.11 0.70
CA ILE A 105 18.63 18.10 0.57
C ILE A 105 19.53 18.37 -0.63
N GLY A 106 19.04 19.05 -1.67
CA GLY A 106 19.85 19.52 -2.80
C GLY A 106 20.70 20.75 -2.49
N GLN A 107 20.10 21.80 -1.88
CA GLN A 107 20.76 23.10 -1.70
C GLN A 107 21.74 23.12 -0.53
N ILE A 108 21.38 22.52 0.62
CA ILE A 108 22.20 22.63 1.84
C ILE A 108 23.60 22.05 1.65
N PRO A 109 23.79 20.83 1.11
CA PRO A 109 25.13 20.29 0.90
C PRO A 109 25.93 21.11 -0.12
N MET A 110 25.29 21.61 -1.18
CA MET A 110 25.97 22.41 -2.20
C MET A 110 26.49 23.74 -1.67
N PHE A 111 25.67 24.41 -0.86
CA PHE A 111 26.07 25.64 -0.18
C PHE A 111 27.25 25.41 0.78
N MET A 112 27.26 24.28 1.50
CA MET A 112 28.26 24.00 2.54
C MET A 112 29.58 23.44 1.99
N PHE A 113 29.55 22.71 0.87
CA PHE A 113 30.68 21.87 0.43
C PHE A 113 31.12 22.07 -1.03
N SER A 114 30.47 22.93 -1.82
CA SER A 114 30.75 23.07 -3.26
C SER A 114 30.90 24.52 -3.72
N ASP A 115 31.31 25.41 -2.80
CA ASP A 115 31.44 26.86 -3.02
C ASP A 115 30.20 27.53 -3.64
N GLY A 116 29.04 26.85 -3.55
CA GLY A 116 27.75 27.33 -4.04
C GLY A 116 27.60 27.48 -5.56
N GLN A 117 28.48 26.87 -6.37
CA GLN A 117 28.38 27.03 -7.82
C GLN A 117 27.23 26.22 -8.43
N GLY A 118 26.45 26.88 -9.30
CA GLY A 118 25.37 26.27 -10.08
C GLY A 118 23.99 26.40 -9.44
N GLY A 119 23.05 25.64 -10.00
CA GLY A 119 21.68 25.60 -9.51
C GLY A 119 20.88 24.47 -10.14
N ALA A 120 19.67 24.27 -9.64
CA ALA A 120 18.75 23.25 -10.12
C ALA A 120 17.32 23.80 -10.26
N LEU A 121 16.57 23.20 -11.17
CA LEU A 121 15.16 23.48 -11.40
C LEU A 121 14.50 22.25 -12.02
N GLY A 122 13.19 22.14 -11.83
CA GLY A 122 12.38 21.07 -12.40
C GLY A 122 11.68 20.25 -11.32
N ALA A 123 10.50 19.74 -11.67
CA ALA A 123 9.72 18.87 -10.80
C ALA A 123 10.36 17.48 -10.61
N SER A 124 11.44 17.16 -11.31
CA SER A 124 11.95 15.79 -11.41
C SER A 124 12.41 15.21 -10.08
N GLY A 125 13.08 15.96 -9.20
CA GLY A 125 13.44 15.49 -7.85
C GLY A 125 12.21 15.06 -7.04
N VAL A 126 11.15 15.88 -7.05
CA VAL A 126 9.85 15.55 -6.44
C VAL A 126 9.19 14.34 -7.11
N ILE A 127 9.28 14.21 -8.43
CA ILE A 127 8.75 13.04 -9.16
C ILE A 127 9.49 11.75 -8.77
N PHE A 128 10.80 11.80 -8.58
CA PHE A 128 11.58 10.66 -8.09
C PHE A 128 11.25 10.33 -6.62
N ALA A 129 10.96 11.35 -5.80
CA ALA A 129 10.42 11.15 -4.47
C ALA A 129 9.03 10.45 -4.51
N LEU A 130 8.14 10.89 -5.41
CA LEU A 130 6.85 10.24 -5.64
C LEU A 130 7.01 8.81 -6.17
N LEU A 131 7.99 8.53 -7.05
CA LEU A 131 8.30 7.18 -7.50
C LEU A 131 8.69 6.28 -6.32
N ALA A 132 9.51 6.77 -5.38
CA ALA A 132 9.84 6.06 -4.16
C ALA A 132 8.60 5.81 -3.26
N VAL A 133 7.69 6.79 -3.15
CA VAL A 133 6.41 6.60 -2.46
C VAL A 133 5.56 5.53 -3.15
N ALA A 134 5.44 5.59 -4.48
CA ALA A 134 4.62 4.70 -5.28
C ALA A 134 5.10 3.24 -5.20
N VAL A 135 6.41 2.99 -5.27
CA VAL A 135 6.94 1.62 -5.16
C VAL A 135 6.75 1.04 -3.77
N ILE A 136 6.72 1.86 -2.72
CA ILE A 136 6.45 1.38 -1.35
C ILE A 136 4.96 1.10 -1.17
N TRP A 137 4.07 1.94 -1.69
CA TRP A 137 2.62 1.82 -1.46
C TRP A 137 1.88 0.93 -2.45
N ALA A 138 2.39 0.81 -3.67
CA ALA A 138 1.72 0.19 -4.81
C ALA A 138 2.72 -0.50 -5.77
N PRO A 139 3.68 -1.33 -5.29
CA PRO A 139 4.73 -1.93 -6.13
C PRO A 139 4.23 -2.74 -7.33
N GLN A 140 2.99 -3.25 -7.25
CA GLN A 140 2.40 -4.19 -8.21
C GLN A 140 1.35 -3.55 -9.13
N ASN A 141 1.03 -2.27 -8.90
CA ASN A 141 0.27 -1.49 -9.86
C ASN A 141 1.10 -1.32 -11.12
N ASP A 142 0.44 -1.40 -12.26
CA ASP A 142 1.04 -1.30 -13.58
C ASP A 142 0.93 0.15 -14.07
N ILE A 143 2.03 0.66 -14.63
CA ILE A 143 2.05 1.88 -15.44
C ILE A 143 1.92 1.47 -16.90
N HIS A 144 1.01 2.11 -17.61
CA HIS A 144 0.76 1.85 -19.02
C HIS A 144 1.72 2.68 -19.87
N PHE A 145 2.56 2.00 -20.63
CA PHE A 145 3.49 2.62 -21.56
C PHE A 145 3.02 2.42 -22.99
N PHE A 146 3.04 3.50 -23.76
CA PHE A 146 3.00 3.47 -25.20
C PHE A 146 4.43 3.42 -25.73
N TYR A 147 4.71 2.47 -26.62
CA TYR A 147 5.97 2.41 -27.33
C TYR A 147 5.75 2.54 -28.83
N MET A 148 6.64 3.29 -29.47
CA MET A 148 6.67 3.48 -30.90
C MET A 148 8.13 3.45 -31.36
N TRP A 149 8.51 2.35 -32.00
CA TRP A 149 9.80 2.17 -32.66
C TRP A 149 9.59 2.31 -34.18
N SER A 150 9.89 3.48 -34.72
CA SER A 150 9.59 3.82 -36.13
C SER A 150 8.08 3.73 -36.47
N TRP A 151 7.72 3.96 -37.74
CA TRP A 151 6.33 4.03 -38.21
C TRP A 151 5.60 2.68 -38.17
N PHE A 152 6.32 1.57 -38.05
CA PHE A 152 5.78 0.21 -38.20
C PHE A 152 5.62 -0.58 -36.89
N PHE A 153 6.24 -0.15 -35.79
CA PHE A 153 6.17 -0.87 -34.50
C PHE A 153 5.62 0.04 -33.41
N CYS A 154 4.29 0.09 -33.31
CA CYS A 154 3.59 0.75 -32.22
C CYS A 154 2.84 -0.29 -31.36
N GLY A 155 2.81 -0.08 -30.06
CA GLY A 155 2.07 -0.93 -29.14
C GLY A 155 2.01 -0.35 -27.73
N THR A 156 1.37 -1.11 -26.85
CA THR A 156 1.28 -0.77 -25.42
C THR A 156 1.89 -1.90 -24.59
N ILE A 157 2.55 -1.55 -23.50
CA ILE A 157 3.06 -2.49 -22.51
C ILE A 157 2.74 -1.99 -21.11
N ASP A 158 2.33 -2.91 -20.25
CA ASP A 158 2.00 -2.64 -18.85
C ASP A 158 3.21 -3.07 -18.01
N ILE A 159 3.80 -2.14 -17.26
CA ILE A 159 5.00 -2.40 -16.46
C ILE A 159 4.72 -2.10 -14.99
N PRO A 160 4.98 -3.03 -14.07
CA PRO A 160 4.80 -2.79 -12.64
C PRO A 160 5.65 -1.62 -12.14
N ILE A 161 5.12 -0.80 -11.24
CA ILE A 161 5.81 0.34 -10.62
C ILE A 161 7.15 -0.09 -10.00
N SER A 162 7.21 -1.27 -9.38
CA SER A 162 8.47 -1.83 -8.85
C SER A 162 9.56 -2.01 -9.91
N VAL A 163 9.20 -2.47 -11.11
CA VAL A 163 10.15 -2.63 -12.22
C VAL A 163 10.58 -1.25 -12.73
N VAL A 164 9.64 -0.32 -12.88
CA VAL A 164 9.94 1.08 -13.25
C VAL A 164 10.90 1.72 -12.25
N ALA A 165 10.63 1.57 -10.95
CA ALA A 165 11.45 2.13 -9.87
C ALA A 165 12.87 1.54 -9.86
N ILE A 166 13.01 0.22 -9.99
CA ILE A 166 14.32 -0.44 -10.06
C ILE A 166 15.09 0.01 -11.30
N PHE A 167 14.42 0.09 -12.46
CA PHE A 167 15.05 0.54 -13.71
C PHE A 167 15.62 1.96 -13.57
N TYR A 168 14.80 2.91 -13.09
CA TYR A 168 15.24 4.29 -12.90
C TYR A 168 16.31 4.41 -11.81
N PHE A 169 16.15 3.75 -10.66
CA PHE A 169 17.20 3.74 -9.65
C PHE A 169 18.53 3.22 -10.21
N ALA A 170 18.50 2.11 -10.96
CA ALA A 170 19.69 1.51 -11.53
C ALA A 170 20.37 2.42 -12.55
N ILE A 171 19.62 3.09 -13.43
CA ILE A 171 20.21 3.96 -14.44
C ILE A 171 20.81 5.23 -13.81
N GLU A 172 20.14 5.84 -12.83
CA GLU A 172 20.66 7.03 -12.14
C GLU A 172 21.88 6.67 -11.30
N PHE A 173 21.83 5.55 -10.59
CA PHE A 173 22.96 5.05 -9.81
C PHE A 173 24.16 4.72 -10.70
N LEU A 174 23.95 4.05 -11.83
CA LEU A 174 25.02 3.72 -12.77
C LEU A 174 25.64 4.98 -13.37
N GLN A 175 24.84 6.00 -13.68
CA GLN A 175 25.36 7.29 -14.15
C GLN A 175 26.22 7.97 -13.09
N VAL A 176 25.76 8.06 -11.84
CA VAL A 176 26.57 8.59 -10.73
C VAL A 176 27.85 7.77 -10.54
N ALA A 177 27.76 6.44 -10.59
CA ALA A 177 28.93 5.56 -10.46
C ALA A 177 29.94 5.77 -11.60
N TRP A 178 29.46 6.05 -12.82
CA TRP A 178 30.29 6.27 -14.00
C TRP A 178 30.93 7.67 -14.03
N THR A 179 30.16 8.71 -13.68
CA THR A 179 30.64 10.10 -13.70
C THR A 179 31.34 10.54 -12.41
N GLY A 180 31.26 9.72 -11.36
CA GLY A 180 31.71 10.06 -10.01
C GLY A 180 30.62 10.75 -9.18
N ILE A 181 30.85 10.78 -7.86
CA ILE A 181 29.96 11.44 -6.89
C ILE A 181 30.14 12.95 -7.04
N GLN A 182 29.23 13.56 -7.79
CA GLN A 182 29.13 15.00 -7.99
C GLN A 182 27.66 15.39 -8.09
N MET A 183 27.32 16.63 -7.76
CA MET A 183 25.95 17.11 -7.90
C MET A 183 25.60 17.30 -9.37
N SER A 184 24.84 16.33 -9.88
CA SER A 184 24.37 16.20 -11.23
C SER A 184 22.87 15.88 -11.22
N THR A 185 22.21 15.93 -12.37
CA THR A 185 20.79 15.53 -12.48
C THR A 185 20.52 14.13 -11.90
N PRO A 186 21.33 13.09 -12.20
CA PRO A 186 21.17 11.78 -11.55
C PRO A 186 21.30 11.79 -10.03
N MET A 187 22.24 12.57 -9.50
CA MET A 187 22.39 12.70 -8.05
C MET A 187 21.14 13.32 -7.42
N LEU A 188 20.62 14.39 -8.00
CA LEU A 188 19.38 15.03 -7.52
C LEU A 188 18.19 14.08 -7.58
N HIS A 189 18.09 13.24 -8.61
CA HIS A 189 17.05 12.21 -8.69
C HIS A 189 17.17 11.17 -7.58
N LEU A 190 18.39 10.68 -7.28
CA LEU A 190 18.62 9.74 -6.18
C LEU A 190 18.34 10.37 -4.81
N LEU A 191 18.68 11.64 -4.63
CA LEU A 191 18.34 12.39 -3.41
C LEU A 191 16.82 12.52 -3.27
N GLY A 192 16.09 12.84 -4.34
CA GLY A 192 14.63 12.84 -4.35
C GLY A 192 14.04 11.49 -3.97
N MET A 193 14.53 10.38 -4.54
CA MET A 193 14.11 9.04 -4.10
C MET A 193 14.36 8.82 -2.61
N SER A 194 15.52 9.25 -2.10
CA SER A 194 15.88 9.11 -0.69
C SER A 194 14.95 9.91 0.24
N VAL A 195 14.41 11.05 -0.21
CA VAL A 195 13.42 11.86 0.50
C VAL A 195 12.04 11.20 0.50
N GLY A 196 11.63 10.56 -0.60
CA GLY A 196 10.33 9.90 -0.70
C GLY A 196 10.17 8.71 0.25
N ILE A 197 11.24 7.93 0.46
CA ILE A 197 11.24 6.73 1.33
C ILE A 197 10.74 7.01 2.76
N PRO A 198 11.33 7.95 3.54
CA PRO A 198 10.88 8.21 4.90
C PRO A 198 9.45 8.75 4.96
N PHE A 199 9.01 9.57 4.01
CA PHE A 199 7.61 10.01 3.92
C PHE A 199 6.67 8.82 3.72
N ALA A 200 6.99 7.92 2.78
CA ALA A 200 6.18 6.74 2.50
C ALA A 200 6.06 5.81 3.73
N ILE A 201 7.18 5.55 4.41
CA ILE A 201 7.23 4.71 5.61
C ILE A 201 6.49 5.37 6.78
N PHE A 202 6.69 6.68 6.99
CA PHE A 202 6.01 7.43 8.04
C PHE A 202 4.49 7.35 7.86
N MET A 203 3.98 7.63 6.67
CA MET A 203 2.54 7.62 6.41
C MET A 203 1.93 6.21 6.56
N LEU A 204 2.64 5.17 6.14
CA LEU A 204 2.22 3.78 6.40
C LEU A 204 2.18 3.46 7.89
N LYS A 205 3.24 3.80 8.62
CA LYS A 205 3.36 3.54 10.07
C LYS A 205 2.27 4.26 10.87
N HIS A 206 1.88 5.45 10.42
CA HIS A 206 0.87 6.28 11.07
C HIS A 206 -0.55 6.10 10.50
N GLN A 207 -0.77 5.11 9.61
CA GLN A 207 -2.07 4.82 8.99
C GLN A 207 -2.70 6.06 8.31
N LEU A 208 -1.85 6.92 7.74
CA LEU A 208 -2.28 8.11 6.99
C LEU A 208 -2.68 7.76 5.55
N VAL A 209 -2.33 6.56 5.10
CA VAL A 209 -2.65 5.96 3.81
C VAL A 209 -3.11 4.51 4.01
N ASP A 210 -4.13 4.10 3.26
CA ASP A 210 -4.57 2.70 3.19
C ASP A 210 -4.11 2.09 1.86
N CYS A 211 -3.23 1.09 1.96
CA CYS A 211 -2.72 0.36 0.81
C CYS A 211 -3.46 -0.96 0.57
N GLU A 212 -4.51 -1.28 1.34
CA GLU A 212 -5.30 -2.50 1.25
C GLU A 212 -4.44 -3.79 1.36
N GLY A 213 -3.29 -3.71 2.03
CA GLY A 213 -2.30 -4.81 2.13
C GLY A 213 -1.50 -5.07 0.84
N TRP A 214 -1.49 -4.12 -0.09
CA TRP A 214 -0.69 -4.19 -1.32
C TRP A 214 0.63 -3.42 -1.27
N ASP A 215 0.96 -2.80 -0.13
CA ASP A 215 2.25 -2.17 0.09
C ASP A 215 3.40 -3.19 0.05
N LEU A 216 4.61 -2.69 -0.20
CA LEU A 216 5.83 -3.47 -0.34
C LEU A 216 6.13 -4.33 0.89
N PHE A 217 5.87 -3.85 2.10
CA PHE A 217 6.15 -4.59 3.33
C PHE A 217 5.18 -5.75 3.53
N SER A 218 3.90 -5.53 3.27
CA SER A 218 2.88 -6.59 3.23
C SER A 218 3.24 -7.68 2.19
N ARG A 219 3.84 -7.29 1.06
CA ARG A 219 4.20 -8.22 -0.02
C ARG A 219 5.49 -8.98 0.17
N LEU A 220 6.47 -8.39 0.83
CA LEU A 220 7.73 -9.05 1.19
C LEU A 220 7.63 -9.89 2.48
N GLY A 221 6.44 -9.98 3.10
CA GLY A 221 6.25 -10.71 4.35
C GLY A 221 6.78 -9.96 5.58
N PHE A 222 7.25 -8.72 5.44
CA PHE A 222 7.68 -7.83 6.53
C PHE A 222 6.50 -7.12 7.18
N GLN A 223 5.50 -7.85 7.66
CA GLN A 223 4.37 -7.18 8.33
C GLN A 223 4.60 -6.98 9.82
N THR A 224 5.49 -6.06 10.18
CA THR A 224 5.56 -5.55 11.56
C THR A 224 4.40 -4.57 11.79
N PHE A 225 3.62 -4.79 12.86
CA PHE A 225 2.92 -3.75 13.62
C PHE A 225 1.56 -3.14 13.20
N ILE A 226 0.77 -3.69 12.27
CA ILE A 226 -0.56 -3.09 11.95
C ILE A 226 -1.74 -3.63 12.80
N ALA A 227 -1.63 -4.82 13.42
CA ALA A 227 -2.76 -5.43 14.14
C ALA A 227 -3.05 -4.86 15.55
N SER A 228 -2.24 -3.94 16.08
CA SER A 228 -2.32 -3.56 17.52
C SER A 228 -3.23 -2.36 17.82
N ARG A 229 -3.77 -1.65 16.81
CA ARG A 229 -4.49 -0.39 17.05
C ARG A 229 -5.95 -0.36 16.58
N GLU A 230 -6.37 -1.27 15.70
CA GLU A 230 -7.79 -1.41 15.33
C GLU A 230 -8.64 -1.98 16.48
N SER A 231 -8.05 -2.68 17.46
CA SER A 231 -8.80 -3.17 18.63
C SER A 231 -9.34 -2.05 19.52
N ASN A 232 -8.80 -0.83 19.44
CA ASN A 232 -9.19 0.28 20.33
C ASN A 232 -10.11 1.32 19.67
N GLN A 233 -10.37 1.26 18.36
CA GLN A 233 -11.25 2.23 17.68
C GLN A 233 -12.62 1.66 17.29
N SER A 234 -12.77 0.34 17.20
CA SER A 234 -14.08 -0.30 17.00
C SER A 234 -15.00 -0.19 18.23
N GLU A 235 -14.51 0.26 19.39
CA GLU A 235 -15.32 0.44 20.60
C GLU A 235 -15.95 1.84 20.73
N ASN A 236 -15.66 2.79 19.83
CA ASN A 236 -16.03 4.20 20.03
C ASN A 236 -16.66 4.93 18.82
N ASP A 237 -17.24 4.23 17.84
CA ASP A 237 -17.99 4.87 16.75
C ASP A 237 -19.51 4.89 17.05
N PRO A 238 -20.16 6.06 17.21
CA PRO A 238 -21.56 6.16 17.67
C PRO A 238 -22.62 5.98 16.57
N ALA A 239 -22.26 5.42 15.40
CA ALA A 239 -23.17 5.28 14.26
C ALA A 239 -23.71 3.84 14.13
N GLY A 240 -24.73 3.51 14.91
CA GLY A 240 -25.37 2.19 14.81
C GLY A 240 -26.49 1.93 15.80
N LYS A 241 -27.39 2.89 16.04
CA LYS A 241 -28.62 2.64 16.80
C LYS A 241 -29.55 1.73 16.00
N CYS A 242 -29.39 0.42 16.17
CA CYS A 242 -30.47 -0.54 15.95
C CYS A 242 -31.16 -0.75 17.30
N ARG A 243 -32.36 -0.19 17.41
CA ARG A 243 -33.21 -0.24 18.60
C ARG A 243 -33.74 -1.67 18.76
N VAL A 244 -33.27 -2.39 19.76
CA VAL A 244 -33.91 -3.62 20.22
C VAL A 244 -34.73 -3.25 21.45
N ASP A 245 -36.04 -3.14 21.27
CA ASP A 245 -36.98 -3.15 22.39
C ASP A 245 -36.91 -4.52 23.07
N ALA A 246 -36.53 -4.54 24.34
CA ALA A 246 -36.76 -5.67 25.22
C ALA A 246 -37.00 -5.15 26.64
N SER A 247 -38.27 -4.96 26.97
CA SER A 247 -38.77 -4.82 28.33
C SER A 247 -38.39 -6.04 29.18
N LEU A 248 -37.55 -5.83 30.20
CA LEU A 248 -37.41 -6.75 31.33
C LEU A 248 -37.35 -5.94 32.65
N PRO A 249 -38.03 -6.40 33.72
CA PRO A 249 -38.20 -5.65 34.95
C PRO A 249 -36.93 -5.65 35.83
N PRO A 250 -36.79 -4.68 36.76
CA PRO A 250 -35.57 -4.54 37.57
C PRO A 250 -35.47 -5.63 38.64
N LEU A 251 -34.24 -6.12 38.84
CA LEU A 251 -33.86 -7.02 39.92
C LEU A 251 -34.05 -6.34 41.30
N PRO A 252 -34.53 -7.06 42.33
CA PRO A 252 -34.69 -6.51 43.66
C PRO A 252 -33.34 -6.37 44.40
N ALA A 253 -33.29 -5.32 45.22
CA ALA A 253 -32.15 -4.91 46.04
C ALA A 253 -31.78 -5.90 47.15
N ALA A 254 -30.51 -5.85 47.51
CA ALA A 254 -29.86 -6.62 48.57
C ALA A 254 -30.54 -6.47 49.94
N VAL A 255 -30.67 -7.59 50.67
CA VAL A 255 -30.98 -7.63 52.10
C VAL A 255 -30.10 -8.66 52.82
N GLY A 256 -29.16 -8.17 53.63
CA GLY A 256 -29.03 -8.48 55.06
C GLY A 256 -28.71 -9.90 55.57
N SER A 257 -27.54 -9.99 56.21
CA SER A 257 -27.29 -10.50 57.57
C SER A 257 -26.77 -11.94 57.82
N HIS A 258 -25.56 -11.97 58.40
CA HIS A 258 -24.97 -12.88 59.41
C HIS A 258 -25.35 -14.37 59.48
N ARG A 259 -24.33 -15.24 59.40
CA ARG A 259 -23.85 -16.10 60.52
C ARG A 259 -22.49 -16.75 60.24
N TYR A 260 -21.75 -16.99 61.31
CA TYR A 260 -20.38 -17.50 61.39
C TYR A 260 -20.34 -19.04 61.55
N ARG A 261 -19.19 -19.65 61.16
CA ARG A 261 -18.67 -21.04 61.36
C ARG A 261 -19.05 -22.06 60.27
N ASP A 262 -18.11 -22.73 59.59
CA ASP A 262 -17.14 -23.71 60.12
C ASP A 262 -15.90 -23.85 59.18
N PRO A 263 -14.64 -23.93 59.67
CA PRO A 263 -13.47 -24.14 58.82
C PRO A 263 -13.14 -25.64 58.79
N ASN A 264 -13.79 -26.41 57.91
CA ASN A 264 -13.25 -27.64 57.34
C ASN A 264 -14.18 -28.17 56.24
N ASN A 265 -13.60 -28.36 55.05
CA ASN A 265 -14.09 -29.20 53.96
C ASN A 265 -15.19 -28.63 53.03
N VAL A 266 -14.80 -27.81 52.05
CA VAL A 266 -15.42 -27.82 50.72
C VAL A 266 -14.32 -27.65 49.66
N GLU A 267 -14.07 -28.73 48.93
CA GLU A 267 -13.26 -28.80 47.73
C GLU A 267 -13.71 -27.70 46.74
N SER A 268 -12.82 -26.76 46.42
CA SER A 268 -13.14 -25.62 45.55
C SER A 268 -13.33 -26.10 44.11
N THR A 269 -14.54 -26.48 43.74
CA THR A 269 -14.94 -26.60 42.34
C THR A 269 -15.06 -25.18 41.78
N ARG A 270 -13.97 -24.66 41.20
CA ARG A 270 -14.02 -23.45 40.38
C ARG A 270 -15.06 -23.69 39.27
N PRO A 271 -15.99 -22.76 39.00
CA PRO A 271 -16.90 -22.92 37.87
C PRO A 271 -16.07 -23.10 36.59
N ALA A 272 -16.40 -24.13 35.82
CA ALA A 272 -15.73 -24.42 34.55
C ALA A 272 -15.79 -23.17 33.66
N ARG A 273 -14.62 -22.63 33.27
CA ARG A 273 -14.56 -21.50 32.35
C ARG A 273 -15.19 -21.91 31.03
N ASP A 274 -15.91 -20.98 30.40
CA ASP A 274 -16.45 -21.17 29.06
C ASP A 274 -15.33 -21.62 28.10
N PRO A 275 -15.46 -22.80 27.46
CA PRO A 275 -14.47 -23.31 26.51
C PRO A 275 -14.20 -22.34 25.37
N CYS A 276 -15.22 -21.60 24.90
CA CYS A 276 -15.09 -20.62 23.83
C CYS A 276 -14.27 -19.42 24.26
N ALA A 277 -14.58 -18.84 25.43
CA ALA A 277 -13.79 -17.76 26.02
C ALA A 277 -12.33 -18.17 26.24
N THR A 278 -12.10 -19.38 26.76
CA THR A 278 -10.74 -19.88 27.04
C THR A 278 -9.93 -20.10 25.76
N ALA A 279 -10.55 -20.66 24.71
CA ALA A 279 -9.92 -20.84 23.41
C ALA A 279 -9.65 -19.49 22.72
N PHE A 280 -10.56 -18.52 22.84
CA PHE A 280 -10.39 -17.17 22.28
C PHE A 280 -9.27 -16.39 22.96
N GLU A 281 -9.20 -16.41 24.29
CA GLU A 281 -8.10 -15.80 25.06
C GLU A 281 -6.75 -16.40 24.67
N SER A 282 -6.70 -17.74 24.52
CA SER A 282 -5.48 -18.45 24.15
C SER A 282 -5.04 -18.13 22.73
N PHE A 283 -5.99 -18.10 21.78
CA PHE A 283 -5.76 -17.68 20.40
C PHE A 283 -5.24 -16.24 20.33
N THR A 284 -5.91 -15.29 20.97
CA THR A 284 -5.52 -13.87 20.96
C THR A 284 -4.14 -13.68 21.56
N ARG A 285 -3.83 -14.35 22.68
CA ARG A 285 -2.50 -14.33 23.31
C ARG A 285 -1.43 -14.92 22.40
N ALA A 286 -1.70 -16.03 21.73
CA ALA A 286 -0.76 -16.68 20.82
C ALA A 286 -0.48 -15.81 19.58
N VAL A 287 -1.53 -15.22 18.99
CA VAL A 287 -1.40 -14.27 17.88
C VAL A 287 -0.63 -13.03 18.33
N HIS A 288 -0.95 -12.41 19.46
CA HIS A 288 -0.21 -11.23 19.93
C HIS A 288 1.26 -11.52 20.23
N ALA A 289 1.56 -12.72 20.75
CA ALA A 289 2.92 -13.17 21.04
C ALA A 289 3.67 -13.73 19.82
N ASN A 290 3.04 -13.76 18.63
CA ASN A 290 3.59 -14.36 17.41
C ASN A 290 4.04 -15.83 17.59
N ARG A 291 3.32 -16.59 18.42
CA ARG A 291 3.55 -18.03 18.68
C ARG A 291 2.67 -18.85 17.75
N ILE A 292 3.23 -19.23 16.60
CA ILE A 292 2.46 -19.74 15.45
C ILE A 292 1.81 -21.09 15.73
N ASP A 293 2.55 -22.06 16.26
CA ASP A 293 2.00 -23.39 16.52
C ASP A 293 0.91 -23.36 17.61
N GLU A 294 1.09 -22.53 18.65
CA GLU A 294 0.06 -22.30 19.67
C GLU A 294 -1.18 -21.59 19.10
N ALA A 295 -1.00 -20.68 18.15
CA ALA A 295 -2.11 -20.02 17.46
C ALA A 295 -2.87 -21.00 16.57
N ILE A 296 -2.18 -21.93 15.89
CA ILE A 296 -2.79 -23.02 15.11
C ILE A 296 -3.62 -23.93 16.02
N GLU A 297 -3.04 -24.38 17.14
CA GLU A 297 -3.74 -25.25 18.09
C GLU A 297 -4.96 -24.54 18.70
N SER A 298 -4.79 -23.29 19.14
CA SER A 298 -5.89 -22.51 19.72
C SER A 298 -6.99 -22.22 18.69
N PHE A 299 -6.63 -21.99 17.43
CA PHE A 299 -7.59 -21.82 16.33
C PHE A 299 -8.33 -23.11 16.01
N ALA A 300 -7.67 -24.27 16.12
CA ALA A 300 -8.32 -25.58 16.00
C ALA A 300 -9.37 -25.78 17.10
N ARG A 301 -9.04 -25.45 18.36
CA ARG A 301 -10.00 -25.50 19.48
C ARG A 301 -11.20 -24.55 19.28
N LEU A 302 -10.96 -23.34 18.76
CA LEU A 302 -12.04 -22.42 18.39
C LEU A 302 -12.99 -23.02 17.34
N ARG A 303 -12.46 -23.82 16.41
CA ARG A 303 -13.27 -24.53 15.40
C ARG A 303 -14.04 -25.69 16.00
N GLU A 304 -13.41 -26.48 16.86
CA GLU A 304 -14.05 -27.62 17.56
C GLU A 304 -15.26 -27.15 18.38
N HIS A 305 -15.14 -26.00 19.04
CA HIS A 305 -16.24 -25.40 19.81
C HIS A 305 -17.16 -24.48 18.98
N SER A 306 -16.98 -24.41 17.65
CA SER A 306 -17.81 -23.58 16.74
C SER A 306 -17.87 -22.09 17.08
N CYS A 307 -16.82 -21.54 17.71
CA CYS A 307 -16.78 -20.15 18.19
C CYS A 307 -15.94 -19.21 17.32
N VAL A 308 -15.44 -19.66 16.16
CA VAL A 308 -14.72 -18.82 15.20
C VAL A 308 -15.55 -17.61 14.73
N ALA A 309 -16.88 -17.72 14.72
CA ALA A 309 -17.77 -16.62 14.37
C ALA A 309 -17.62 -15.39 15.30
N ALA A 310 -17.24 -15.62 16.57
CA ALA A 310 -17.02 -14.56 17.56
C ALA A 310 -15.64 -13.89 17.43
N VAL A 311 -14.71 -14.48 16.67
CA VAL A 311 -13.36 -13.92 16.49
C VAL A 311 -13.46 -12.68 15.59
N PRO A 312 -12.91 -11.52 15.98
CA PRO A 312 -12.92 -10.33 15.13
C PRO A 312 -12.16 -10.51 13.80
N ASP A 313 -12.59 -9.82 12.74
CA ASP A 313 -11.90 -9.84 11.44
C ASP A 313 -10.42 -9.49 11.57
N ALA A 314 -10.09 -8.46 12.36
CA ALA A 314 -8.72 -8.02 12.58
C ALA A 314 -7.82 -9.13 13.15
N ALA A 315 -8.34 -9.95 14.08
CA ALA A 315 -7.60 -11.06 14.67
C ALA A 315 -7.38 -12.19 13.66
N LEU A 316 -8.38 -12.49 12.81
CA LEU A 316 -8.24 -13.47 11.73
C LEU A 316 -7.25 -13.00 10.65
N VAL A 317 -7.25 -11.71 10.31
CA VAL A 317 -6.28 -11.12 9.37
C VAL A 317 -4.86 -11.19 9.94
N ALA A 318 -4.68 -10.81 11.20
CA ALA A 318 -3.39 -10.88 11.88
C ALA A 318 -2.85 -12.31 11.88
N TYR A 319 -3.69 -13.28 12.22
CA TYR A 319 -3.35 -14.70 12.21
C TYR A 319 -3.02 -15.21 10.79
N ALA A 320 -3.84 -14.89 9.79
CA ALA A 320 -3.58 -15.25 8.39
C ALA A 320 -2.25 -14.67 7.87
N ASN A 321 -1.87 -13.47 8.34
CA ASN A 321 -0.60 -12.84 7.99
C ASN A 321 0.58 -13.51 8.69
N GLN A 322 0.44 -13.97 9.94
CA GLN A 322 1.50 -14.75 10.60
C GLN A 322 1.80 -16.05 9.86
N LEU A 323 0.75 -16.75 9.42
CA LEU A 323 0.90 -17.97 8.64
C LEU A 323 1.57 -17.72 7.29
N LEU A 324 1.30 -16.56 6.65
CA LEU A 324 2.03 -16.16 5.44
C LEU A 324 3.53 -16.02 5.72
N LYS A 325 3.91 -15.32 6.79
CA LYS A 325 5.33 -15.12 7.13
C LYS A 325 6.09 -16.41 7.39
N ALA A 326 5.42 -17.39 7.96
CA ALA A 326 5.99 -18.71 8.21
C ALA A 326 5.89 -19.66 7.02
N ASN A 327 5.46 -19.18 5.84
CA ASN A 327 5.22 -19.99 4.64
C ASN A 327 4.24 -21.17 4.90
N ARG A 328 3.35 -21.03 5.87
CA ARG A 328 2.32 -22.03 6.24
C ARG A 328 1.06 -21.83 5.38
N HIS A 329 1.20 -21.93 4.06
CA HIS A 329 0.13 -21.62 3.10
C HIS A 329 -1.12 -22.49 3.27
N ALA A 330 -0.96 -23.78 3.59
CA ALA A 330 -2.06 -24.70 3.83
C ALA A 330 -2.90 -24.28 5.06
N ASP A 331 -2.25 -23.97 6.18
CA ASP A 331 -2.92 -23.51 7.40
C ASP A 331 -3.62 -22.17 7.18
N ARG A 332 -3.03 -21.30 6.35
CA ARG A 332 -3.56 -19.97 6.03
C ARG A 332 -4.90 -20.01 5.31
N LEU A 333 -5.20 -21.07 4.57
CA LEU A 333 -6.49 -21.20 3.87
C LEU A 333 -7.68 -21.18 4.82
N LEU A 334 -7.54 -21.71 6.04
CA LEU A 334 -8.63 -21.80 7.00
C LEU A 334 -9.14 -20.42 7.47
N PRO A 335 -8.32 -19.54 8.08
CA PRO A 335 -8.80 -18.21 8.48
C PRO A 335 -9.26 -17.37 7.28
N LEU A 336 -8.63 -17.50 6.11
CA LEU A 336 -9.07 -16.80 4.90
C LEU A 336 -10.45 -17.26 4.43
N ARG A 337 -10.74 -18.57 4.47
CA ARG A 337 -12.07 -19.09 4.12
C ARG A 337 -13.13 -18.51 5.05
N PHE A 338 -12.88 -18.42 6.35
CA PHE A 338 -13.78 -17.74 7.28
C PHE A 338 -13.98 -16.27 6.94
N LEU A 339 -12.90 -15.52 6.71
CA LEU A 339 -12.98 -14.11 6.28
C LEU A 339 -13.80 -13.94 5.00
N SER A 340 -13.63 -14.84 4.01
CA SER A 340 -14.38 -14.77 2.76
C SER A 340 -15.89 -14.99 2.91
N THR A 341 -16.32 -15.71 3.94
CA THR A 341 -17.75 -15.93 4.20
C THR A 341 -18.43 -14.73 4.86
N ARG A 342 -17.66 -13.81 5.45
CA ARG A 342 -18.19 -12.62 6.12
C ARG A 342 -18.58 -11.53 5.11
N GLN A 343 -19.53 -10.68 5.48
CA GLN A 343 -19.91 -9.50 4.68
C GLN A 343 -19.10 -8.27 5.11
N SER A 344 -17.77 -8.37 5.04
CA SER A 344 -16.86 -7.27 5.39
C SER A 344 -16.03 -6.81 4.20
N LYS A 345 -15.43 -5.62 4.29
CA LYS A 345 -14.51 -5.08 3.28
C LYS A 345 -13.33 -6.03 2.99
N VAL A 346 -12.97 -6.88 3.95
CA VAL A 346 -11.85 -7.83 3.88
C VAL A 346 -12.21 -9.08 3.08
N SER A 347 -13.49 -9.40 2.90
CA SER A 347 -13.97 -10.64 2.27
C SER A 347 -13.42 -10.87 0.86
N ASN A 348 -13.48 -9.85 0.00
CA ASN A 348 -12.96 -9.93 -1.37
C ASN A 348 -11.43 -10.05 -1.40
N ASN A 349 -10.72 -9.40 -0.46
CA ASN A 349 -9.27 -9.58 -0.31
C ASN A 349 -8.91 -10.99 0.15
N ALA A 350 -9.69 -11.58 1.05
CA ALA A 350 -9.50 -12.98 1.45
C ALA A 350 -9.71 -13.94 0.27
N LEU A 351 -10.71 -13.70 -0.59
CA LEU A 351 -10.92 -14.47 -1.82
C LEU A 351 -9.73 -14.36 -2.78
N LEU A 352 -9.18 -13.16 -2.98
CA LEU A 352 -7.98 -12.97 -3.80
C LEU A 352 -6.78 -13.75 -3.24
N GLN A 353 -6.58 -13.73 -1.93
CA GLN A 353 -5.48 -14.45 -1.30
C GLN A 353 -5.66 -15.97 -1.35
N ILE A 354 -6.89 -16.48 -1.20
CA ILE A 354 -7.18 -17.89 -1.42
C ILE A 354 -6.85 -18.27 -2.86
N ALA A 355 -7.35 -17.52 -3.84
CA ALA A 355 -7.09 -17.81 -5.25
C ALA A 355 -5.58 -17.79 -5.58
N LEU A 356 -4.82 -16.91 -4.94
CA LEU A 356 -3.37 -16.87 -5.06
C LEU A 356 -2.70 -18.14 -4.54
N ILE A 357 -3.15 -18.65 -3.40
CA ILE A 357 -2.61 -19.87 -2.79
C ILE A 357 -2.96 -21.08 -3.66
N GLU A 358 -4.22 -21.21 -4.08
CA GLU A 358 -4.65 -22.31 -4.94
C GLU A 358 -3.85 -22.32 -6.26
N LEU A 359 -3.62 -21.14 -6.86
CA LEU A 359 -2.92 -21.01 -8.14
C LEU A 359 -1.41 -21.25 -8.04
N ARG A 360 -0.74 -20.78 -6.98
CA ARG A 360 0.74 -20.76 -6.90
C ARG A 360 1.35 -21.81 -6.00
N HIS A 361 0.59 -22.35 -5.06
CA HIS A 361 1.11 -23.30 -4.08
C HIS A 361 0.45 -24.68 -4.21
N ASN A 362 -0.80 -24.73 -4.67
CA ASN A 362 -1.50 -26.00 -4.88
C ASN A 362 -1.57 -26.40 -6.36
N ASP A 363 -1.05 -25.57 -7.28
CA ASP A 363 -1.13 -25.75 -8.73
C ASP A 363 -2.54 -26.10 -9.23
N ASP A 364 -3.57 -25.54 -8.61
CA ASP A 364 -4.98 -25.78 -8.92
C ASP A 364 -5.65 -24.51 -9.52
N PRO A 365 -5.50 -24.29 -10.84
CA PRO A 365 -6.12 -23.15 -11.50
C PRO A 365 -7.65 -23.24 -11.56
N HIS A 366 -8.24 -24.44 -11.41
CA HIS A 366 -9.69 -24.61 -11.33
C HIS A 366 -10.25 -24.11 -9.99
N ALA A 367 -9.59 -24.44 -8.87
CA ALA A 367 -9.96 -23.89 -7.57
C ALA A 367 -9.77 -22.37 -7.53
N ALA A 368 -8.68 -21.85 -8.10
CA ALA A 368 -8.42 -20.42 -8.17
C ALA A 368 -9.55 -19.66 -8.92
N THR A 369 -9.93 -20.12 -10.12
CA THR A 369 -11.01 -19.50 -10.90
C THR A 369 -12.36 -19.57 -10.18
N LYS A 370 -12.67 -20.71 -9.55
CA LYS A 370 -13.90 -20.90 -8.76
C LYS A 370 -13.98 -19.96 -7.56
N VAL A 371 -12.86 -19.69 -6.90
CA VAL A 371 -12.79 -18.74 -5.78
C VAL A 371 -12.99 -17.30 -6.27
N LEU A 372 -12.32 -16.92 -7.35
CA LEU A 372 -12.46 -15.58 -7.95
C LEU A 372 -13.87 -15.30 -8.46
N ALA A 373 -14.63 -16.33 -8.85
CA ALA A 373 -16.03 -16.19 -9.26
C ALA A 373 -16.97 -15.80 -8.10
N LYS A 374 -16.59 -16.08 -6.84
CA LYS A 374 -17.40 -15.78 -5.65
C LYS A 374 -17.33 -14.32 -5.18
N MET A 375 -16.44 -13.52 -5.78
CA MET A 375 -16.23 -12.13 -5.36
C MET A 375 -17.49 -11.28 -5.59
N LYS A 376 -17.91 -10.55 -4.56
CA LYS A 376 -19.14 -9.76 -4.55
C LYS A 376 -18.87 -8.33 -5.02
N SER A 377 -19.77 -7.79 -5.85
CA SER A 377 -19.73 -6.40 -6.29
C SER A 377 -20.35 -5.46 -5.24
N PRO A 378 -19.95 -4.18 -5.16
CA PRO A 378 -18.92 -3.51 -5.98
C PRO A 378 -17.50 -3.89 -5.53
N LEU A 379 -16.60 -4.04 -6.50
CA LEU A 379 -15.16 -4.22 -6.25
C LEU A 379 -14.48 -2.87 -6.35
N THR A 380 -13.48 -2.62 -5.49
CA THR A 380 -12.53 -1.54 -5.76
C THR A 380 -11.78 -1.83 -7.05
N GLU A 381 -11.38 -0.80 -7.78
CA GLU A 381 -10.70 -0.97 -9.07
C GLU A 381 -9.37 -1.74 -8.91
N GLN A 382 -8.66 -1.57 -7.79
CA GLN A 382 -7.48 -2.36 -7.43
C GLN A 382 -7.81 -3.86 -7.28
N VAL A 383 -8.86 -4.20 -6.54
CA VAL A 383 -9.32 -5.58 -6.34
C VAL A 383 -9.83 -6.18 -7.66
N ALA A 384 -10.49 -5.39 -8.50
CA ALA A 384 -10.95 -5.80 -9.82
C ALA A 384 -9.77 -6.11 -10.77
N ASN A 385 -8.74 -5.27 -10.79
CA ASN A 385 -7.53 -5.46 -11.59
C ASN A 385 -6.74 -6.68 -11.10
N ALA A 386 -6.57 -6.84 -9.79
CA ALA A 386 -5.97 -8.05 -9.20
C ALA A 386 -6.72 -9.33 -9.58
N ARG A 387 -8.07 -9.31 -9.50
CA ARG A 387 -8.92 -10.42 -9.94
C ARG A 387 -8.70 -10.75 -11.42
N LYS A 388 -8.67 -9.73 -12.28
CA LYS A 388 -8.44 -9.89 -13.72
C LYS A 388 -7.06 -10.49 -14.02
N LYS A 389 -6.01 -10.05 -13.31
CA LYS A 389 -4.64 -10.56 -13.44
C LYS A 389 -4.55 -12.03 -13.04
N LEU A 390 -5.16 -12.41 -11.91
CA LEU A 390 -5.21 -13.81 -11.46
C LEU A 390 -6.05 -14.69 -12.38
N LEU A 391 -7.19 -14.20 -12.89
CA LEU A 391 -7.98 -14.93 -13.88
C LEU A 391 -7.21 -15.17 -15.17
N ARG A 392 -6.46 -14.18 -15.67
CA ARG A 392 -5.59 -14.35 -16.85
C ARG A 392 -4.53 -15.42 -16.60
N ALA A 393 -3.84 -15.36 -15.46
CA ALA A 393 -2.82 -16.35 -15.10
C ALA A 393 -3.40 -17.77 -14.97
N ALA A 394 -4.52 -17.93 -14.26
CA ALA A 394 -5.18 -19.23 -14.11
C ALA A 394 -5.67 -19.80 -15.46
N ASN A 395 -6.25 -18.96 -16.32
CA ASN A 395 -6.68 -19.38 -17.64
C ASN A 395 -5.50 -19.74 -18.57
N ALA A 396 -4.33 -19.12 -18.40
CA ALA A 396 -3.14 -19.49 -19.14
C ALA A 396 -2.66 -20.91 -18.76
N GLN A 397 -2.54 -21.19 -17.46
CA GLN A 397 -2.20 -22.55 -16.97
C GLN A 397 -3.23 -23.61 -17.41
N LEU A 398 -4.53 -23.28 -17.39
CA LEU A 398 -5.56 -24.21 -17.88
C LEU A 398 -5.39 -24.57 -19.36
N ARG A 399 -4.98 -23.60 -20.20
CA ARG A 399 -4.71 -23.86 -21.62
C ARG A 399 -3.49 -24.73 -21.82
N GLU A 400 -2.43 -24.53 -21.02
CA GLU A 400 -1.23 -25.37 -21.04
C GLU A 400 -1.56 -26.83 -20.66
N LEU A 401 -2.36 -27.02 -19.61
CA LEU A 401 -2.82 -28.35 -19.19
C LEU A 401 -3.64 -29.05 -20.30
N GLN A 402 -4.53 -28.31 -20.96
CA GLN A 402 -5.31 -28.84 -22.09
C GLN A 402 -4.44 -29.21 -23.29
N ALA A 403 -3.46 -28.37 -23.64
CA ALA A 403 -2.53 -28.62 -24.73
C ALA A 403 -1.65 -29.86 -24.47
N GLY A 404 -1.14 -30.01 -23.24
CA GLY A 404 -0.34 -31.19 -22.84
C GLY A 404 -1.13 -32.50 -22.88
N THR A 405 -2.41 -32.49 -22.52
CA THR A 405 -3.26 -33.68 -22.66
C THR A 405 -3.50 -34.09 -24.11
N THR A 406 -3.60 -33.14 -25.05
CA THR A 406 -3.75 -33.44 -26.48
C THR A 406 -2.48 -34.03 -27.10
N GLU A 407 -1.28 -33.58 -26.70
CA GLU A 407 -0.01 -34.15 -27.18
C GLU A 407 0.27 -35.55 -26.61
N SER A 408 -0.20 -35.88 -25.40
CA SER A 408 -0.05 -37.23 -24.84
C SER A 408 -1.00 -38.28 -25.46
N MET A 409 -2.03 -37.83 -26.19
CA MET A 409 -3.03 -38.69 -26.82
C MET A 409 -2.82 -38.87 -28.33
N SER A 410 -1.87 -38.13 -28.93
CA SER A 410 -1.37 -38.31 -30.30
C SER A 410 -0.09 -39.13 -30.31
#